data_AF-A0A2N4YNT2-F1
#
_entry.id   AF-A0A2N4YNT2-F1
#
_cell.length_a   1.000
_cell.length_b   1.000
_cell.length_c   1.000
_cell.angle_alpha   90.00
_cell.angle_beta   90.00
_cell.angle_gamma   90.00
#
_symmetry.space_group_name_H-M   'P 1'
#
loop_
_entity.id
_entity.type
_entity.pdbx_description
1 polymer ?
#
loop_
_entity_poly.entity_id
_entity_poly.type
_entity_poly.pdbx_seq_one_letter_code
_entity_poly.pdbx_strand_id
1 'polypeptide(L)'
;AVMTARQPMVRFIGGDDMAHNRELFRVWLQTLPKWHQSGTPWLFLHTPDIAYAPTLVDTLWSDLRTALPAAGNAPSIPQQSSLF
;
A
#
# COMPACT_ATOMS: atom_id res chain seq x y z
N ALA A 1 4.90 -13.09 -6.61
CA ALA A 1 4.30 -13.91 -5.53
C ALA A 1 3.18 -14.80 -6.09
N VAL A 2 2.90 -15.93 -5.46
CA VAL A 2 1.80 -16.85 -5.84
C VAL A 2 0.62 -16.64 -4.91
N MET A 3 -0.60 -16.59 -5.46
CA MET A 3 -1.82 -16.49 -4.68
C MET A 3 -2.26 -17.88 -4.21
N THR A 4 -2.26 -18.12 -2.90
CA THR A 4 -2.59 -19.43 -2.30
C THR A 4 -4.01 -19.50 -1.75
N ALA A 5 -4.73 -18.37 -1.69
CA ALA A 5 -6.11 -18.27 -1.22
C ALA A 5 -6.86 -17.16 -1.96
N ARG A 6 -8.19 -17.17 -1.92
CA ARG A 6 -9.05 -16.15 -2.58
C ARG A 6 -8.98 -14.76 -1.94
N GLN A 7 -8.44 -14.64 -0.73
CA GLN A 7 -8.28 -13.37 -0.02
C GLN A 7 -6.85 -13.23 0.51
N PRO A 8 -5.84 -13.10 -0.37
CA PRO A 8 -4.45 -13.03 0.05
C PRO A 8 -4.16 -11.71 0.77
N MET A 9 -3.23 -11.73 1.72
CA MET A 9 -2.82 -10.55 2.47
C MET A 9 -1.39 -10.17 2.12
N VAL A 10 -1.16 -8.88 1.87
CA VAL A 10 0.16 -8.27 1.74
C VAL A 10 0.32 -7.26 2.86
N ARG A 11 1.34 -7.45 3.70
CA ARG A 11 1.80 -6.44 4.65
C ARG A 11 3.11 -5.86 4.13
N PHE A 12 3.07 -4.64 3.63
CA PHE A 12 4.27 -3.91 3.23
C PHE A 12 4.76 -3.07 4.40
N ILE A 13 6.02 -3.28 4.78
CA ILE A 13 6.68 -2.55 5.88
C ILE A 13 7.68 -1.58 5.23
N GLY A 14 7.33 -0.30 5.19
CA GLY A 14 8.18 0.75 4.66
C GLY A 14 9.24 1.20 5.67
N GLY A 15 10.41 1.58 5.17
CA GLY A 15 11.45 2.27 5.91
C GLY A 15 11.26 3.79 5.90
N ASP A 16 12.31 4.50 6.31
CA ASP A 16 12.41 5.96 6.35
C ASP A 16 12.64 6.61 4.97
N ASP A 17 13.29 5.90 4.04
CA ASP A 17 13.49 6.37 2.67
C ASP A 17 12.27 6.07 1.76
N MET A 18 11.53 7.11 1.41
CA MET A 18 10.34 7.01 0.53
C MET A 18 10.66 6.62 -0.91
N ALA A 19 11.83 7.00 -1.44
CA ALA A 19 12.24 6.57 -2.78
C ALA A 19 12.54 5.07 -2.78
N HIS A 20 13.22 4.59 -1.74
CA HIS A 20 13.48 3.16 -1.56
C HIS A 20 12.16 2.38 -1.36
N ASN A 21 11.22 2.90 -0.57
CA ASN A 21 9.90 2.30 -0.39
C ASN A 21 9.16 2.15 -1.73
N ARG A 22 9.20 3.18 -2.58
CA ARG A 22 8.56 3.14 -3.90
C ARG A 22 9.16 2.06 -4.81
N GLU A 23 10.49 1.90 -4.81
CA GLU A 23 11.15 0.85 -5.61
C GLU A 23 10.81 -0.55 -5.10
N LEU A 24 10.88 -0.79 -3.78
CA LEU A 24 10.50 -2.08 -3.20
C LEU A 24 9.03 -2.41 -3.43
N PHE A 25 8.16 -1.41 -3.43
CA PHE A 25 6.73 -1.59 -3.64
C PHE A 25 6.37 -1.98 -5.08
N ARG A 26 7.28 -1.78 -6.04
CA ARG A 26 7.05 -1.98 -7.48
C ARG A 26 6.63 -3.42 -7.83
N VAL A 27 7.09 -4.41 -7.06
CA VAL A 27 6.65 -5.82 -7.22
C VAL A 27 5.15 -5.99 -6.95
N TRP A 28 4.59 -5.23 -6.01
CA TRP A 28 3.19 -5.27 -5.64
C TRP A 28 2.30 -4.56 -6.65
N LEU A 29 2.81 -3.50 -7.29
CA LEU A 29 2.13 -2.84 -8.42
C LEU A 29 1.87 -3.82 -9.58
N GLN A 30 2.73 -4.82 -9.77
CA GLN A 30 2.53 -5.85 -10.80
C GLN A 30 1.70 -7.04 -10.31
N THR A 31 1.70 -7.30 -9.00
CA THR A 31 1.11 -8.51 -8.40
C THR A 31 -0.35 -8.30 -8.00
N LEU A 32 -0.67 -7.20 -7.33
CA LEU A 32 -2.01 -6.90 -6.84
C LEU A 32 -3.07 -6.86 -7.95
N PRO A 33 -2.83 -6.25 -9.14
CA PRO A 33 -3.81 -6.28 -10.22
C PRO A 33 -4.09 -7.69 -10.75
N LYS A 34 -3.07 -8.56 -10.79
CA LYS A 34 -3.23 -9.96 -11.21
C LYS A 34 -4.09 -10.74 -10.21
N TRP A 35 -3.85 -10.55 -8.92
CA TRP A 35 -4.63 -11.22 -7.87
C TRP A 35 -6.06 -10.71 -7.80
N HIS A 36 -6.29 -9.43 -8.04
CA HIS A 36 -7.62 -8.83 -8.08
C HIS A 36 -8.52 -9.42 -9.19
N GLN A 37 -7.96 -10.05 -10.22
CA GLN A 37 -8.75 -10.71 -11.28
C GLN A 37 -9.45 -11.99 -10.78
N SER A 38 -8.95 -12.64 -9.73
CA SER A 38 -9.41 -13.96 -9.27
C SER A 38 -9.69 -14.05 -7.77
N GLY A 39 -9.57 -12.93 -7.05
CA GLY A 39 -9.91 -12.81 -5.64
C GLY A 39 -9.80 -11.39 -5.11
N THR A 40 -9.74 -11.25 -3.79
CA THR A 40 -9.77 -9.97 -3.09
C THR A 40 -8.50 -9.81 -2.28
N PRO A 41 -7.43 -9.22 -2.84
CA PRO A 41 -6.21 -8.98 -2.10
C PRO A 41 -6.40 -7.87 -1.06
N TRP A 42 -5.87 -8.09 0.14
CA TRP A 42 -5.80 -7.09 1.20
C TRP A 42 -4.38 -6.53 1.30
N LEU A 43 -4.25 -5.21 1.22
CA LEU A 43 -2.97 -4.51 1.37
C LEU A 43 -2.95 -3.71 2.67
N PHE A 44 -1.95 -3.97 3.51
CA PHE A 44 -1.66 -3.20 4.71
C PHE A 44 -0.33 -2.47 4.52
N LEU A 45 -0.35 -1.15 4.65
CA LEU A 45 0.85 -0.31 4.65
C LEU A 45 1.23 0.04 6.09
N HIS A 46 2.48 -0.20 6.45
CA HIS A 46 2.98 0.00 7.80
C HIS A 46 4.39 0.57 7.76
N THR A 47 4.73 1.41 8.73
CA THR A 47 6.08 1.86 9.03
C THR A 47 6.38 1.51 10.49
N PRO A 48 7.64 1.21 10.86
CA PRO A 48 8.01 0.94 12.26
C PRO A 48 7.62 2.09 13.20
N ASP A 49 7.80 3.34 12.75
CA ASP A 49 7.27 4.53 13.38
C ASP A 49 6.00 4.97 12.64
N ILE A 50 4.86 4.91 13.34
CA ILE A 50 3.53 5.19 12.79
C ILE A 50 3.38 6.62 12.25
N ALA A 51 4.21 7.57 12.71
CA ALA A 51 4.21 8.94 12.22
C ALA A 51 4.49 9.03 10.71
N TYR A 52 5.21 8.06 10.14
CA TYR A 52 5.51 8.00 8.71
C TYR A 52 4.49 7.25 7.87
N ALA A 53 3.50 6.57 8.48
CA ALA A 53 2.49 5.82 7.74
C ALA A 53 1.68 6.70 6.77
N PRO A 54 1.27 7.94 7.14
CA PRO A 54 0.64 8.86 6.20
C PRO A 54 1.50 9.17 4.98
N THR A 55 2.77 9.53 5.21
CA THR A 55 3.74 9.82 4.15
C THR A 55 3.96 8.63 3.23
N LEU A 56 3.98 7.41 3.79
CA LEU A 56 4.09 6.17 3.01
C LEU A 56 2.87 5.98 2.10
N VAL A 57 1.66 6.20 2.63
CA VAL A 57 0.41 6.14 1.84
C VAL A 57 0.48 7.15 0.70
N ASP A 58 0.79 8.41 0.99
CA ASP A 58 0.87 9.48 -0.02
C ASP A 58 1.89 9.15 -1.12
N THR A 59 3.04 8.58 -0.73
CA THR A 59 4.11 8.19 -1.65
C THR A 59 3.66 7.10 -2.63
N LEU A 60 2.92 6.10 -2.14
CA LEU A 60 2.62 4.89 -2.91
C LEU A 60 1.25 4.94 -3.63
N TRP A 61 0.31 5.75 -3.14
CA TRP A 61 -1.09 5.65 -3.60
C TRP A 61 -1.27 6.01 -5.07
N SER A 62 -0.55 7.02 -5.57
CA SER A 62 -0.66 7.41 -6.99
C SER A 62 -0.25 6.28 -7.93
N ASP A 63 0.82 5.55 -7.60
CA ASP A 63 1.28 4.42 -8.40
C ASP A 63 0.33 3.23 -8.26
N LEU A 64 -0.15 2.97 -7.04
CA LEU A 64 -1.13 1.92 -6.79
C LEU A 64 -2.40 2.14 -7.59
N ARG A 65 -2.95 3.36 -7.60
CA ARG A 65 -4.17 3.70 -8.36
C ARG A 65 -3.93 3.59 -9.87
N THR A 66 -2.73 3.94 -10.34
CA THR A 66 -2.36 3.77 -11.76
C THR A 66 -2.36 2.29 -12.16
N ALA A 67 -1.79 1.42 -11.31
CA ALA A 67 -1.71 -0.01 -11.58
C ALA A 67 -3.03 -0.76 -11.30
N LEU A 68 -3.81 -0.31 -10.33
CA LEU A 68 -5.08 -0.87 -9.89
C LEU A 68 -6.11 0.24 -9.67
N PRO A 69 -6.78 0.74 -10.73
CA PRO A 69 -7.78 1.80 -10.61
C PRO A 69 -8.95 1.47 -9.66
N ALA A 70 -9.25 0.19 -9.47
CA ALA A 70 -10.25 -0.30 -8.53
C ALA A 70 -9.95 0.04 -7.06
N ALA A 71 -8.70 0.37 -6.72
CA ALA A 71 -8.34 0.86 -5.38
C ALA A 71 -9.00 2.21 -5.04
N GLY A 72 -9.43 2.98 -6.04
CA GLY A 72 -10.13 4.24 -5.86
C GLY A 72 -9.23 5.39 -5.38
N ASN A 73 -9.87 6.37 -4.76
CA ASN A 73 -9.18 7.55 -4.22
C ASN A 73 -8.36 7.18 -2.98
N ALA A 74 -7.33 7.98 -2.70
CA ALA A 74 -6.57 7.85 -1.46
C ALA A 74 -7.52 7.95 -0.27
N PRO A 75 -7.32 7.12 0.78
CA PRO A 75 -8.09 7.27 2.00
C PRO A 75 -7.84 8.64 2.59
N SER A 76 -8.88 9.28 3.12
CA SER A 76 -8.70 10.48 3.93
C SER A 76 -7.91 10.10 5.19
N ILE A 77 -6.68 10.58 5.31
CA ILE A 77 -5.87 10.34 6.50
C ILE A 77 -6.14 11.49 7.48
N PRO A 78 -6.78 11.21 8.64
CA PRO A 78 -6.98 12.25 9.63
C PRO A 78 -5.61 12.71 10.14
N GLN A 79 -5.31 13.99 9.96
CA GLN A 79 -4.16 14.61 10.59
C GLN A 79 -4.50 14.87 12.05
N GLN A 80 -3.89 14.11 12.96
CA GLN A 80 -4.00 14.38 14.39
C GLN A 80 -2.96 15.45 14.77
N SER A 81 -3.41 16.69 14.88
CA SER A 81 -2.54 17.83 15.22
C SER A 81 -2.18 17.90 16.72
N SER A 82 -2.71 16.99 17.54
CA SER A 82 -2.51 16.92 19.00
C SER A 82 -2.50 15.47 19.46
N LEU A 83 -1.72 15.16 20.50
CA LEU A 83 -1.71 13.85 21.17
C LEU A 83 -2.84 13.68 22.19
N PHE A 84 -3.72 14.68 22.30
CA PHE A 84 -4.88 14.75 23.19
C PHE A 84 -6.09 15.32 22.45
#